data_AF-D0UM71-F1
#
_entry.id   AF-D0UM71-F1
#
_cell.length_a   1.000
_cell.length_b   1.000
_cell.length_c   1.000
_cell.angle_alpha   90.00
_cell.angle_beta   90.00
_cell.angle_gamma   90.00
#
_symmetry.space_group_name_H-M   'P 1'
#
loop_
_entity.id
_entity.type
_entity.pdbx_description
1 polymer ?
#
loop_
_entity_poly.entity_id
_entity_poly.type
_entity_poly.pdbx_seq_one_letter_code
_entity_poly.pdbx_strand_id
1 'polypeptide(L)'
;IHIASTPAELYNAVIVDTPLAPFFGDCISEQDIDDMNIEIIRNTLYKAYLEAFYKFCKELGGSTADVMCEILAFEADRRAFVITINSFGTELTKEDRAKLYPHCGKLYPDGLQALAKADDYEQVKSVAEYYGEYKALFEGAGNNPGEKTLEDKFFEHEVKLNVNSFLQ
;
A
#
# COMPACT_ATOMS: atom_id res chain seq x y z
N ILE A 1 11.98 19.76 19.82
CA ILE A 1 10.67 19.20 19.42
C ILE A 1 9.73 19.48 20.59
N HIS A 2 8.92 20.53 20.49
CA HIS A 2 7.81 20.71 21.42
C HIS A 2 6.88 19.51 21.24
N ILE A 3 6.59 18.77 22.32
CA ILE A 3 5.60 17.69 22.24
C ILE A 3 4.25 18.39 22.09
N ALA A 4 3.65 18.26 20.90
CA ALA A 4 2.31 18.79 20.65
C ALA A 4 1.33 18.18 21.65
N SER A 5 0.54 19.03 22.29
CA SER A 5 -0.42 18.62 23.32
C SER A 5 -1.86 18.56 22.80
N THR A 6 -2.07 19.02 21.56
CA THR A 6 -3.37 18.96 20.86
C THR A 6 -3.20 18.45 19.42
N PRO A 7 -4.25 17.85 18.81
CA PRO A 7 -4.25 17.48 17.39
C PRO A 7 -3.90 18.64 16.46
N ALA A 8 -4.40 19.84 16.77
CA ALA A 8 -4.12 21.08 16.06
C ALA A 8 -2.63 21.44 16.06
N GLU A 9 -1.99 21.40 17.23
CA GLU A 9 -0.56 21.64 17.36
C GLU A 9 0.26 20.59 16.61
N LEU A 10 -0.17 19.33 16.66
CA LEU A 10 0.51 18.24 15.96
C LEU A 10 0.42 18.44 14.44
N TYR A 11 -0.76 18.74 13.91
CA TYR A 11 -0.98 19.02 12.49
C TYR A 11 -0.09 20.17 12.01
N ASN A 12 -0.11 21.29 12.72
CA ASN A 12 0.67 22.48 12.37
C ASN A 12 2.18 22.20 12.46
N ALA A 13 2.66 21.50 13.48
CA ALA A 13 4.06 21.14 13.60
C ALA A 13 4.51 20.23 12.44
N VAL A 14 3.67 19.27 12.04
CA VAL A 14 3.98 18.37 10.91
C VAL A 14 4.05 19.13 9.60
N ILE A 15 3.09 20.03 9.33
CA ILE A 15 3.05 20.78 8.07
C ILE A 15 4.19 21.80 7.96
N VAL A 16 4.59 22.41 9.08
CA VAL A 16 5.61 23.48 9.06
C VAL A 16 7.03 22.91 9.12
N ASP A 17 7.27 21.91 9.98
CA ASP A 17 8.63 21.51 10.35
C ASP A 17 9.09 20.19 9.70
N THR A 18 8.22 19.49 8.94
CA THR A 18 8.54 18.16 8.41
C THR A 18 8.37 18.05 6.90
N PRO A 19 9.16 17.20 6.22
CA PRO A 19 8.98 16.93 4.79
C PRO A 19 7.70 16.12 4.49
N LEU A 20 6.88 15.80 5.49
CA LEU A 20 5.62 15.09 5.31
C LEU A 20 4.47 16.02 4.90
N ALA A 21 4.66 17.34 4.99
CA ALA A 21 3.64 18.32 4.65
C ALA A 21 2.91 18.07 3.30
N PRO A 22 3.58 17.70 2.20
CA PRO A 22 2.92 17.42 0.92
C PRO A 22 1.97 16.23 0.96
N PHE A 23 2.16 15.29 1.90
CA PHE A 23 1.32 14.10 2.06
C PHE A 23 0.16 14.32 3.03
N PHE A 24 0.19 15.38 3.83
CA PHE A 24 -0.91 15.76 4.74
C PHE A 24 -1.93 16.67 4.05
N GLY A 25 -1.47 17.70 3.33
CA GLY A 25 -2.33 18.79 2.85
C GLY A 25 -3.52 18.36 1.99
N ASP A 26 -3.34 17.37 1.11
CA ASP A 26 -4.40 16.89 0.21
C ASP A 26 -5.18 15.68 0.77
N CYS A 27 -4.73 15.11 1.89
CA CYS A 27 -5.16 13.80 2.36
C CYS A 27 -5.82 13.80 3.74
N ILE A 28 -5.41 14.71 4.63
CA ILE A 28 -5.80 14.73 6.04
C ILE A 28 -5.97 16.18 6.48
N SER A 29 -7.14 16.51 7.01
CA SER A 29 -7.40 17.78 7.68
C SER A 29 -7.05 17.72 9.17
N GLU A 30 -7.03 18.88 9.83
CA GLU A 30 -6.81 18.94 11.29
C GLU A 30 -7.85 18.14 12.08
N GLN A 31 -9.12 18.15 11.63
CA GLN A 31 -10.23 17.44 12.26
C GLN A 31 -10.08 15.92 12.13
N ASP A 32 -9.55 15.47 10.98
CA ASP A 32 -9.33 14.06 10.69
C ASP A 32 -8.31 13.41 11.65
N ILE A 33 -7.41 14.17 12.28
CA ILE A 33 -6.45 13.62 13.25
C ILE A 33 -7.15 13.15 14.53
N ASP A 34 -8.27 13.77 14.89
CA ASP A 34 -9.03 13.41 16.09
C ASP A 34 -10.06 12.31 15.77
N ASP A 35 -10.72 12.41 14.61
CA ASP A 35 -11.87 11.56 14.26
C ASP A 35 -11.49 10.27 13.50
N MET A 36 -10.38 10.26 12.75
CA MET A 36 -10.00 9.09 11.95
C MET A 36 -9.18 8.07 12.74
N ASN A 37 -9.42 6.79 12.44
CA ASN A 37 -8.59 5.72 12.96
C ASN A 37 -7.13 5.89 12.49
N ILE A 38 -6.18 5.77 13.42
CA ILE A 38 -4.73 5.93 13.18
C ILE A 38 -4.20 5.04 12.05
N GLU A 39 -4.79 3.86 11.82
CA GLU A 39 -4.42 2.98 10.72
C GLU A 39 -4.89 3.52 9.36
N ILE A 40 -6.04 4.18 9.30
CA ILE A 40 -6.54 4.84 8.09
C ILE A 40 -5.66 6.05 7.77
N ILE A 41 -5.29 6.85 8.78
CA ILE A 41 -4.32 7.96 8.64
C ILE A 41 -3.00 7.42 8.08
N ARG A 42 -2.44 6.36 8.68
CA ARG A 42 -1.21 5.73 8.19
C ARG A 42 -1.35 5.26 6.75
N ASN A 43 -2.42 4.56 6.40
CA ASN A 43 -2.61 4.02 5.06
C ASN A 43 -2.77 5.11 4.00
N THR A 44 -3.45 6.19 4.34
CA THR A 44 -3.64 7.37 3.48
C THR A 44 -2.31 8.08 3.21
N LEU A 45 -1.52 8.34 4.26
CA LEU A 45 -0.20 8.97 4.12
C LEU A 45 0.75 8.12 3.28
N TYR A 46 0.78 6.82 3.53
CA TYR A 46 1.63 5.91 2.75
C TYR A 46 1.20 5.78 1.31
N LYS A 47 -0.10 5.85 1.00
CA LYS A 47 -0.59 5.89 -0.38
C LYS A 47 -0.01 7.11 -1.10
N ALA A 48 -0.15 8.30 -0.53
CA ALA A 48 0.36 9.53 -1.11
C ALA A 48 1.90 9.50 -1.27
N TYR A 49 2.60 9.00 -0.25
CA TYR A 49 4.05 8.79 -0.31
C TYR A 49 4.46 7.87 -1.45
N LEU A 50 3.82 6.70 -1.57
CA LEU A 50 4.21 5.69 -2.54
C LEU A 50 3.97 6.18 -3.98
N GLU A 51 2.85 6.86 -4.22
CA GLU A 51 2.54 7.46 -5.54
C GLU A 51 3.53 8.57 -5.90
N ALA A 52 3.90 9.43 -4.94
CA ALA A 52 4.89 10.48 -5.16
C ALA A 52 6.29 9.92 -5.40
N PHE A 53 6.71 8.91 -4.64
CA PHE A 53 8.02 8.30 -4.80
C PHE A 53 8.12 7.52 -6.11
N TYR A 54 7.06 6.82 -6.51
CA TYR A 54 6.98 6.20 -7.84
C TYR A 54 7.15 7.24 -8.96
N LYS A 55 6.43 8.37 -8.86
CA LYS A 55 6.54 9.46 -9.84
C LYS A 55 7.98 10.01 -9.89
N PHE A 56 8.60 10.25 -8.73
CA PHE A 56 9.99 10.70 -8.64
C PHE A 56 10.95 9.71 -9.33
N CYS A 57 10.88 8.42 -9.02
CA CYS A 57 11.72 7.40 -9.67
C CYS A 57 11.51 7.34 -11.18
N LYS A 58 10.26 7.48 -11.64
CA LYS A 58 9.92 7.52 -13.06
C LYS A 58 10.51 8.75 -13.77
N GLU A 59 10.56 9.90 -13.11
CA GLU A 59 11.16 11.14 -13.64
C GLU A 59 12.68 11.05 -13.76
N LEU A 60 13.36 10.28 -12.89
CA LEU A 60 14.80 10.04 -13.01
C LEU A 60 15.17 9.28 -14.29
N GLY A 61 14.28 8.40 -14.78
CA GLY A 61 14.47 7.62 -16.00
C GLY A 61 15.61 6.58 -15.91
N GLY A 62 15.91 5.98 -17.06
CA GLY A 62 16.96 4.96 -17.21
C GLY A 62 16.78 3.75 -16.30
N SER A 63 17.89 3.11 -15.94
CA SER A 63 17.90 1.92 -15.09
C SER A 63 17.28 2.15 -13.71
N THR A 64 17.34 3.37 -13.17
CA THR A 64 16.69 3.70 -11.90
C THR A 64 15.18 3.58 -12.01
N ALA A 65 14.58 4.16 -13.07
CA ALA A 65 13.15 4.05 -13.27
C ALA A 65 12.73 2.60 -13.50
N ASP A 66 13.45 1.85 -14.35
CA ASP A 66 13.12 0.48 -14.71
C ASP A 66 13.08 -0.44 -13.47
N VAL A 67 14.10 -0.34 -12.61
CA VAL A 67 14.21 -1.15 -11.39
C VAL A 67 13.26 -0.67 -10.28
N MET A 68 13.29 0.61 -9.95
CA MET A 68 12.53 1.11 -8.80
C MET A 68 11.03 1.10 -9.06
N CYS A 69 10.57 1.40 -10.27
CA CYS A 69 9.14 1.37 -10.56
C CYS A 69 8.58 -0.06 -10.48
N GLU A 70 9.37 -1.09 -10.80
CA GLU A 70 8.95 -2.49 -10.62
C GLU A 70 8.77 -2.85 -9.14
N ILE A 71 9.76 -2.51 -8.31
CA ILE A 71 9.73 -2.75 -6.85
C ILE A 71 8.56 -2.00 -6.21
N LEU A 72 8.38 -0.72 -6.55
CA LEU A 72 7.32 0.12 -5.98
C LEU A 72 5.92 -0.29 -6.46
N ALA A 73 5.79 -0.79 -7.70
CA ALA A 73 4.54 -1.36 -8.20
C ALA A 73 4.13 -2.60 -7.42
N PHE A 74 5.10 -3.48 -7.11
CA PHE A 74 4.85 -4.63 -6.25
C PHE A 74 4.45 -4.21 -4.82
N GLU A 75 5.12 -3.23 -4.22
CA GLU A 75 4.76 -2.72 -2.89
C GLU A 75 3.34 -2.15 -2.88
N ALA A 76 2.94 -1.43 -3.93
CA ALA A 76 1.58 -0.91 -4.07
C ALA A 76 0.52 -2.03 -4.09
N ASP A 77 0.77 -3.07 -4.89
CA ASP A 77 -0.16 -4.19 -5.04
C ASP A 77 -0.21 -5.06 -3.77
N ARG A 78 0.94 -5.32 -3.13
CA ARG A 78 1.03 -5.97 -1.82
C ARG A 78 0.17 -5.25 -0.80
N ARG A 79 0.27 -3.92 -0.74
CA ARG A 79 -0.52 -3.07 0.17
C ARG A 79 -2.01 -3.18 -0.12
N ALA A 80 -2.41 -3.18 -1.38
CA ALA A 80 -3.81 -3.35 -1.77
C ALA A 80 -4.38 -4.71 -1.32
N PHE A 81 -3.63 -5.79 -1.50
CA PHE A 81 -4.02 -7.12 -1.00
C PHE A 81 -4.13 -7.15 0.53
N VAL A 82 -3.11 -6.69 1.24
CA VAL A 82 -3.07 -6.71 2.71
C VAL A 82 -4.17 -5.84 3.33
N ILE A 83 -4.40 -4.63 2.81
CA ILE A 83 -5.52 -3.77 3.24
C ILE A 83 -6.85 -4.50 3.05
N THR A 84 -7.04 -5.17 1.91
CA THR A 84 -8.29 -5.88 1.61
C THR A 84 -8.53 -7.02 2.58
N ILE A 85 -7.54 -7.89 2.77
CA ILE A 85 -7.64 -9.05 3.66
C ILE A 85 -7.87 -8.61 5.11
N ASN A 86 -7.14 -7.60 5.58
CA ASN A 86 -7.24 -7.15 6.97
C ASN A 86 -8.48 -6.30 7.24
N SER A 87 -9.14 -5.79 6.20
CA SER A 87 -10.41 -5.05 6.36
C SER A 87 -11.61 -5.96 6.66
N PHE A 88 -11.50 -7.27 6.42
CA PHE A 88 -12.60 -8.20 6.65
C PHE A 88 -12.96 -8.29 8.14
N GLY A 89 -14.25 -8.17 8.45
CA GLY A 89 -14.74 -8.15 9.84
C GLY A 89 -14.53 -6.84 10.59
N THR A 90 -14.09 -5.78 9.90
CA THR A 90 -13.97 -4.41 10.46
C THR A 90 -15.15 -3.54 10.02
N GLU A 91 -15.25 -2.32 10.59
CA GLU A 91 -16.25 -1.31 10.21
C GLU A 91 -15.87 -0.52 8.93
N LEU A 92 -14.74 -0.86 8.29
CA LEU A 92 -14.26 -0.15 7.10
C LEU A 92 -15.16 -0.47 5.89
N THR A 93 -15.77 0.56 5.31
CA THR A 93 -16.63 0.41 4.14
C THR A 93 -15.80 0.06 2.89
N LYS A 94 -16.44 -0.56 1.89
CA LYS A 94 -15.80 -0.85 0.59
C LYS A 94 -15.29 0.40 -0.12
N GLU A 95 -16.02 1.51 0.00
CA GLU A 95 -15.65 2.79 -0.60
C GLU A 95 -14.42 3.39 0.09
N ASP A 96 -14.40 3.39 1.43
CA ASP A 96 -13.26 3.91 2.18
C ASP A 96 -12.02 3.05 1.99
N ARG A 97 -12.19 1.73 1.95
CA ARG A 97 -11.13 0.79 1.57
C ARG A 97 -10.52 1.11 0.21
N ALA A 98 -11.35 1.40 -0.80
CA ALA A 98 -10.87 1.74 -2.13
C ALA A 98 -10.02 3.02 -2.15
N LYS A 99 -10.33 3.99 -1.28
CA LYS A 99 -9.54 5.23 -1.14
C LYS A 99 -8.12 4.97 -0.63
N LEU A 100 -7.89 3.86 0.07
CA LEU A 100 -6.58 3.50 0.66
C LEU A 100 -5.60 2.83 -0.32
N TYR A 101 -6.06 2.40 -1.50
CA TYR A 101 -5.20 1.71 -2.46
C TYR A 101 -4.29 2.68 -3.23
N PRO A 102 -2.97 2.43 -3.30
CA PRO A 102 -2.07 3.19 -4.18
C PRO A 102 -2.32 2.86 -5.66
N HIS A 103 -2.22 3.86 -6.54
CA HIS A 103 -2.53 3.74 -7.97
C HIS A 103 -1.30 3.53 -8.87
N CYS A 104 -0.17 3.08 -8.32
CA CYS A 104 1.10 2.92 -9.06
C CYS A 104 1.53 1.45 -9.25
N GLY A 105 0.64 0.49 -9.01
CA GLY A 105 0.86 -0.96 -9.18
C GLY A 105 0.21 -1.56 -10.43
N LYS A 106 0.41 -2.86 -10.65
CA LYS A 106 -0.17 -3.63 -11.77
C LYS A 106 -1.66 -3.89 -11.59
N LEU A 107 -2.18 -3.81 -10.36
CA LEU A 107 -3.61 -3.97 -10.08
C LEU A 107 -4.42 -2.74 -10.52
N TYR A 108 -3.81 -1.57 -10.69
CA TYR A 108 -4.53 -0.39 -11.14
C TYR A 108 -4.75 -0.42 -12.67
N PRO A 109 -5.97 -0.15 -13.17
CA PRO A 109 -7.18 0.22 -12.43
C PRO A 109 -8.07 -0.98 -12.05
N ASP A 110 -8.14 -2.02 -12.89
CA ASP A 110 -9.21 -3.02 -12.83
C ASP A 110 -9.12 -3.97 -11.63
N GLY A 111 -7.92 -4.40 -11.28
CA GLY A 111 -7.67 -5.26 -10.12
C GLY A 111 -8.03 -4.56 -8.81
N LEU A 112 -7.75 -3.27 -8.67
CA LEU A 112 -8.15 -2.49 -7.49
C LEU A 112 -9.67 -2.33 -7.39
N GLN A 113 -10.36 -2.13 -8.51
CA GLN A 113 -11.83 -2.10 -8.52
C GLN A 113 -12.44 -3.46 -8.14
N ALA A 114 -11.80 -4.55 -8.54
CA ALA A 114 -12.22 -5.89 -8.16
C ALA A 114 -11.96 -6.16 -6.66
N LEU A 115 -10.79 -5.81 -6.14
CA LEU A 115 -10.46 -5.91 -4.70
C LEU A 115 -11.39 -5.08 -3.83
N ALA A 116 -11.75 -3.86 -4.27
CA ALA A 116 -12.69 -3.00 -3.56
C ALA A 116 -14.06 -3.69 -3.35
N LYS A 117 -14.45 -4.62 -4.22
CA LYS A 117 -15.72 -5.35 -4.14
C LYS A 117 -15.64 -6.64 -3.33
N ALA A 118 -14.44 -7.16 -3.09
CA ALA A 118 -14.23 -8.45 -2.44
C ALA A 118 -14.78 -8.47 -0.99
N ASP A 119 -15.42 -9.56 -0.62
CA ASP A 119 -16.02 -9.79 0.70
C ASP A 119 -15.33 -10.90 1.51
N ASP A 120 -14.51 -11.71 0.85
CA ASP A 120 -13.81 -12.83 1.46
C ASP A 120 -12.43 -13.07 0.80
N TYR A 121 -11.66 -13.96 1.42
CA TYR A 121 -10.31 -14.31 0.97
C TYR A 121 -10.30 -15.01 -0.40
N GLU A 122 -11.30 -15.82 -0.72
CA GLU A 122 -11.38 -16.54 -2.00
C GLU A 122 -11.61 -15.59 -3.18
N GLN A 123 -12.40 -14.53 -2.97
CA GLN A 123 -12.57 -13.47 -3.95
C GLN A 123 -11.28 -12.68 -4.17
N VAL A 124 -10.52 -12.39 -3.10
CA VAL A 124 -9.20 -11.75 -3.22
C VAL A 124 -8.23 -12.62 -4.02
N LYS A 125 -8.21 -13.93 -3.74
CA LYS A 125 -7.42 -14.91 -4.49
C LYS A 125 -7.83 -14.96 -5.96
N SER A 126 -9.13 -14.95 -6.25
CA SER A 126 -9.65 -14.92 -7.62
C SER A 126 -9.18 -13.68 -8.40
N VAL A 127 -9.06 -12.52 -7.74
CA VAL A 127 -8.48 -11.32 -8.36
C VAL A 127 -6.99 -11.52 -8.65
N ALA A 128 -6.25 -12.10 -7.71
CA ALA A 128 -4.82 -12.38 -7.89
C ALA A 128 -4.55 -13.38 -9.04
N GLU A 129 -5.47 -14.32 -9.32
CA GLU A 129 -5.33 -15.32 -10.38
C GLU A 129 -5.25 -14.73 -11.79
N TYR A 130 -5.79 -13.52 -12.02
CA TYR A 130 -5.65 -12.82 -13.30
C TYR A 130 -4.22 -12.36 -13.59
N TYR A 131 -3.36 -12.32 -12.56
CA TYR A 131 -1.98 -11.85 -12.65
C TYR A 131 -1.04 -13.02 -12.36
N GLY A 132 -0.35 -13.53 -13.37
CA GLY A 132 0.45 -14.76 -13.25
C GLY A 132 1.48 -14.75 -12.11
N GLU A 133 2.05 -13.58 -11.81
CA GLU A 133 2.95 -13.36 -10.68
C GLU A 133 2.25 -13.54 -9.32
N TYR A 134 1.10 -12.89 -9.13
CA TYR A 134 0.34 -12.96 -7.87
C TYR A 134 -0.34 -14.31 -7.69
N LYS A 135 -0.81 -14.93 -8.77
CA LYS A 135 -1.33 -16.30 -8.75
C LYS A 135 -0.36 -17.27 -8.05
N ALA A 136 0.90 -17.27 -8.45
CA ALA A 136 1.91 -18.17 -7.90
C ALA A 136 2.17 -17.91 -6.39
N LEU A 137 2.08 -16.65 -5.96
CA LEU A 137 2.23 -16.28 -4.54
C LEU A 137 1.07 -16.79 -3.70
N PHE A 138 -0.17 -16.66 -4.19
CA PHE A 138 -1.38 -17.13 -3.51
C PHE A 138 -1.53 -18.66 -3.53
N GLU A 139 -1.17 -19.35 -4.61
CA GLU A 139 -1.20 -20.82 -4.68
C GLU A 139 -0.18 -21.49 -3.76
N GLY A 140 0.98 -20.84 -3.55
CA GLY A 140 2.02 -21.34 -2.67
C GLY A 140 1.85 -20.97 -1.20
N ALA A 141 0.81 -20.20 -0.87
CA ALA A 141 0.51 -19.76 0.49
C ALA A 141 -0.49 -20.71 1.15
N GLY A 142 -0.27 -21.01 2.43
CA GLY A 142 -1.14 -21.88 3.20
C GLY A 142 -1.10 -21.57 4.70
N ASN A 143 -2.13 -22.02 5.41
CA ASN A 143 -2.31 -21.75 6.84
C ASN A 143 -2.01 -22.98 7.70
N ASN A 144 -1.58 -24.11 7.11
CA ASN A 144 -1.25 -25.30 7.90
C ASN A 144 0.13 -25.17 8.56
N PRO A 145 0.36 -25.84 9.71
CA PRO A 145 1.67 -25.86 10.34
C PRO A 145 2.77 -26.35 9.38
N GLY A 146 3.77 -25.50 9.13
CA GLY A 146 4.89 -25.78 8.23
C GLY A 146 4.71 -25.28 6.80
N GLU A 147 3.54 -24.73 6.45
CA GLU A 147 3.33 -23.99 5.21
C GLU A 147 3.77 -22.52 5.38
N LYS A 148 4.15 -21.88 4.27
CA LYS A 148 4.47 -20.46 4.27
C LYS A 148 3.18 -19.66 4.18
N THR A 149 3.09 -18.60 4.97
CA THR A 149 1.96 -17.68 4.90
C THR A 149 2.04 -16.85 3.62
N LEU A 150 0.94 -16.18 3.27
CA LEU A 150 0.94 -15.23 2.14
C LEU A 150 1.92 -14.08 2.37
N GLU A 151 2.08 -13.63 3.61
CA GLU A 151 3.04 -12.58 3.98
C GLU A 151 4.48 -13.04 3.77
N ASP A 152 4.82 -14.27 4.16
CA ASP A 152 6.14 -14.87 3.89
C ASP A 152 6.43 -14.92 2.38
N LYS A 153 5.42 -15.26 1.57
CA LYS A 153 5.55 -15.29 0.11
C LYS A 153 5.75 -13.92 -0.50
N PHE A 154 5.02 -12.90 -0.02
CA PHE A 154 5.25 -11.53 -0.44
C PHE A 154 6.65 -11.06 -0.07
N PHE A 155 7.12 -11.36 1.13
CA PHE A 155 8.47 -11.00 1.58
C PHE A 155 9.56 -11.68 0.73
N GLU A 156 9.42 -12.98 0.43
CA GLU A 156 10.36 -13.68 -0.44
C GLU A 156 10.41 -13.09 -1.85
N HIS A 157 9.25 -12.69 -2.37
CA HIS A 157 9.15 -12.05 -3.67
C HIS A 157 9.79 -10.65 -3.67
N GLU A 158 9.52 -9.84 -2.64
CA GLU A 158 10.15 -8.53 -2.43
C GLU A 158 11.68 -8.64 -2.41
N VAL A 159 12.21 -9.59 -1.62
CA VAL A 159 13.66 -9.84 -1.54
C VAL A 159 14.20 -10.26 -2.90
N LYS A 160 13.47 -11.08 -3.67
CA LYS A 160 13.90 -11.47 -5.02
C LYS A 160 13.99 -10.27 -5.96
N LEU A 161 13.01 -9.35 -5.94
CA LEU A 161 13.06 -8.10 -6.73
C LEU A 161 14.26 -7.24 -6.33
N ASN A 162 14.49 -7.09 -5.03
CA ASN A 162 15.64 -6.35 -4.49
C ASN A 162 16.99 -7.01 -4.80
N VAL A 163 17.07 -8.33 -4.95
CA VAL A 163 18.30 -9.00 -5.40
C VAL A 163 18.53 -8.76 -6.89
N ASN A 164 17.47 -8.82 -7.70
CA ASN A 164 17.56 -8.60 -9.14
C ASN A 164 18.04 -7.18 -9.49
N SER A 165 17.81 -6.19 -8.62
CA SER A 165 18.34 -4.83 -8.83
C SER A 165 19.87 -4.76 -8.87
N PHE A 166 20.58 -5.75 -8.30
CA PHE A 166 22.04 -5.84 -8.37
C PHE A 166 22.56 -6.58 -9.60
N LEU A 167 21.67 -7.16 -10.41
CA LEU A 167 22.01 -7.98 -11.59
C LEU A 167 21.73 -7.26 -12.92
N GLN A 168 21.32 -5.99 -12.86
CA GLN A 168 21.06 -5.13 -14.02
C GLN A 168 22.34 -4.46 -14.55
#